data_AF-A0A015N2B5-F1
#
_entry.id   AF-A0A015N2B5-F1
#
_cell.length_a   1.000
_cell.length_b   1.000
_cell.length_c   1.000
_cell.angle_alpha   90.00
_cell.angle_beta   90.00
_cell.angle_gamma   90.00
#
_symmetry.space_group_name_H-M   'P 1'
#
loop_
_entity.id
_entity.type
_entity.pdbx_description
1 polymer ?
#
loop_
_entity_poly.entity_id
_entity_poly.type
_entity_poly.pdbx_seq_one_letter_code
_entity_poly.pdbx_strand_id
1 'polypeptide(L)'
;MGIQYTKMKIQILQMESLLEESCESLGEEFTYDTPLYLTCPLETFVNKSGNILNMYTQELNLKKSIISSIEIINERDKIMVMLSSWLNQPLINIEIIKEFEEVCEIEIDYEESL
;
A
#
# COMPACT_ATOMS: atom_id res chain seq x y z
N MET A 1 26.79 24.59 7.76
CA MET A 1 25.95 24.09 6.66
C MET A 1 26.76 23.05 5.88
N GLY A 2 26.74 21.77 6.26
CA GLY A 2 27.74 20.83 5.69
C GLY A 2 27.41 19.34 5.72
N ILE A 3 26.78 18.83 6.78
CA ILE A 3 26.59 17.37 6.93
C ILE A 3 25.46 16.86 6.03
N GLN A 4 24.28 17.50 6.05
CA GLN A 4 23.15 17.05 5.22
C GLN A 4 23.40 17.24 3.73
N TYR A 5 24.02 18.35 3.34
CA TYR A 5 24.45 18.58 1.97
C TYR A 5 25.42 17.50 1.48
N THR A 6 26.39 17.10 2.30
CA THR A 6 27.35 16.05 1.94
C THR A 6 26.65 14.69 1.83
N LYS A 7 25.73 14.36 2.74
CA LYS A 7 24.94 13.13 2.68
C LYS A 7 24.11 13.04 1.38
N MET A 8 23.40 14.10 1.03
CA MET A 8 22.62 14.17 -0.21
C MET A 8 23.52 14.04 -1.45
N LYS A 9 24.70 14.68 -1.43
CA LYS A 9 25.66 14.56 -2.53
C LYS A 9 26.16 13.12 -2.70
N ILE A 10 26.43 12.41 -1.60
CA ILE A 10 26.84 11.00 -1.64
C ILE A 10 25.73 10.12 -2.22
N GLN A 11 24.48 10.32 -1.80
CA GLN A 11 23.35 9.57 -2.35
C GLN A 11 23.18 9.77 -3.86
N ILE A 12 23.30 11.01 -4.35
CA ILE A 12 23.23 11.30 -5.79
C ILE A 12 24.34 10.54 -6.54
N LEU A 13 25.58 10.60 -6.05
CA LEU A 13 26.71 9.89 -6.69
C LEU A 13 26.50 8.38 -6.72
N GLN A 14 25.89 7.80 -5.67
CA GLN A 14 25.55 6.38 -5.64
C GLN A 14 24.47 6.03 -6.68
N MET A 15 23.45 6.87 -6.84
CA MET A 15 22.40 6.69 -7.84
C MET A 15 22.96 6.82 -9.28
N GLU A 16 23.84 7.78 -9.52
CA GLU A 16 24.53 7.95 -10.81
C GLU A 16 25.38 6.73 -11.17
N SER A 17 26.16 6.21 -10.20
CA SER A 17 26.98 5.01 -10.41
C SER A 17 26.14 3.78 -10.75
N LEU A 18 24.98 3.61 -10.11
CA LEU A 18 24.09 2.49 -10.39
C LEU A 18 23.40 2.59 -11.74
N LEU A 19 23.10 3.82 -12.17
CA LEU A 19 22.56 4.06 -13.50
C LEU A 19 23.59 3.72 -14.58
N GLU A 20 24.85 4.10 -14.38
CA GLU A 20 25.96 3.73 -15.26
C GLU A 20 26.13 2.21 -15.35
N GLU A 21 26.20 1.52 -14.20
CA GLU A 21 26.31 0.06 -14.14
C GLU A 21 25.11 -0.65 -14.81
N SER A 22 23.90 -0.13 -14.63
CA SER A 22 22.69 -0.69 -15.24
C SER A 22 22.69 -0.52 -16.76
N CYS A 23 23.10 0.65 -17.26
CA CYS A 23 23.28 0.89 -18.70
C CYS A 23 24.32 -0.06 -19.30
N GLU A 24 25.45 -0.28 -18.61
CA GLU A 24 26.51 -1.18 -19.07
C GLU A 24 26.08 -2.65 -19.08
N SER A 25 25.28 -3.08 -18.10
CA SER A 25 24.93 -4.49 -17.90
C SER A 25 23.63 -4.92 -18.60
N LEU A 26 22.61 -4.05 -18.62
CA LEU A 26 21.25 -4.36 -19.07
C LEU A 26 20.82 -3.53 -20.30
N GLY A 27 21.60 -2.50 -20.65
CA GLY A 27 21.35 -1.61 -21.77
C GLY A 27 20.50 -0.38 -21.43
N GLU A 28 20.56 0.63 -22.31
CA GLU A 28 19.86 1.91 -22.12
C GLU A 28 18.34 1.74 -22.07
N GLU A 29 17.76 0.92 -22.96
CA GLU A 29 16.31 0.70 -23.03
C GLU A 29 15.76 0.18 -21.69
N PHE A 30 16.39 -0.85 -21.11
CA PHE A 30 15.99 -1.37 -19.80
C PHE A 30 16.14 -0.31 -18.69
N THR A 31 17.27 0.40 -18.69
CA THR A 31 17.65 1.30 -17.60
C THR A 31 16.74 2.53 -17.49
N TYR A 32 16.25 3.04 -18.61
CA TYR A 32 15.37 4.21 -18.61
C TYR A 32 13.87 3.85 -18.52
N ASP A 33 13.48 2.65 -18.92
CA ASP A 33 12.07 2.22 -18.90
C ASP A 33 11.70 1.37 -17.66
N THR A 34 12.69 0.87 -16.92
CA THR A 34 12.47 0.02 -15.74
C THR A 34 12.99 0.69 -14.47
N PRO A 35 12.17 0.86 -13.42
CA PRO A 35 12.64 1.39 -12.14
C PRO A 35 13.72 0.47 -11.53
N LEU A 36 14.93 1.02 -11.30
CA LEU A 36 16.02 0.30 -10.62
C LEU A 36 15.75 0.12 -9.11
N TYR A 37 14.88 0.96 -8.55
CA TYR A 37 14.46 0.93 -7.17
C TYR A 37 12.95 0.89 -7.08
N LEU A 38 12.42 -0.09 -6.35
CA LEU A 38 11.05 -0.09 -5.88
C LEU A 38 11.00 0.59 -4.52
N THR A 39 11.14 1.93 -4.50
CA THR A 39 10.96 2.68 -3.26
C THR A 39 9.55 3.26 -3.18
N CYS A 40 8.92 3.12 -2.02
CA CYS A 40 7.65 3.77 -1.71
C CYS A 40 7.93 5.09 -0.99
N PRO A 41 7.61 6.25 -1.60
CA PRO A 41 7.75 7.53 -0.90
C PRO A 41 6.92 7.53 0.39
N LEU A 42 7.46 8.10 1.47
CA LEU A 42 6.77 8.14 2.77
C LEU A 42 5.36 8.74 2.66
N GLU A 43 5.17 9.77 1.85
CA GLU A 43 3.86 10.35 1.57
C GLU A 43 2.90 9.32 0.94
N THR A 44 3.39 8.53 -0.02
CA THR A 44 2.61 7.46 -0.67
C THR A 44 2.24 6.37 0.35
N PHE A 45 3.17 5.99 1.22
CA PHE A 45 2.92 5.02 2.30
C PHE A 45 1.84 5.51 3.28
N VAL A 46 1.95 6.75 3.75
CA VAL A 46 0.97 7.36 4.66
C VAL A 46 -0.40 7.46 4.01
N ASN A 47 -0.47 7.86 2.74
CA ASN A 47 -1.73 7.95 2.01
C ASN A 47 -2.37 6.56 1.80
N LYS A 48 -1.60 5.55 1.38
CA LYS A 48 -2.10 4.17 1.18
C LYS A 48 -2.59 3.55 2.49
N SER A 49 -1.82 3.66 3.58
CA SER A 49 -2.22 3.15 4.89
C SER A 49 -3.47 3.86 5.44
N GLY A 50 -3.58 5.19 5.25
CA GLY A 50 -4.78 5.95 5.58
C GLY A 50 -6.02 5.49 4.81
N ASN A 51 -5.87 5.22 3.51
CA ASN A 51 -6.95 4.69 2.68
C ASN A 51 -7.42 3.31 3.16
N ILE A 52 -6.48 2.41 3.48
CA ILE A 52 -6.79 1.08 4.02
C ILE A 52 -7.54 1.18 5.35
N LEU A 53 -7.05 2.02 6.27
CA LEU A 53 -7.73 2.28 7.54
C LEU A 53 -9.16 2.80 7.33
N ASN A 54 -9.35 3.70 6.37
CA ASN A 54 -10.67 4.22 6.03
C ASN A 54 -11.59 3.12 5.47
N MET A 55 -11.11 2.23 4.59
CA MET A 55 -11.89 1.08 4.09
C MET A 55 -12.40 0.21 5.24
N TYR A 56 -11.51 -0.19 6.15
CA TYR A 56 -11.90 -0.98 7.33
C TYR A 56 -12.86 -0.22 8.26
N THR A 57 -12.68 1.09 8.41
CA THR A 57 -13.56 1.93 9.23
C THR A 57 -14.97 1.98 8.64
N GLN A 58 -15.09 2.15 7.32
CA GLN A 58 -16.37 2.17 6.61
C GLN A 58 -17.07 0.80 6.71
N GLU A 59 -16.33 -0.29 6.53
CA GLU A 59 -16.85 -1.66 6.68
C GLU A 59 -17.36 -1.93 8.11
N LEU A 60 -16.62 -1.48 9.12
CA LEU A 60 -17.02 -1.62 10.52
C LEU A 60 -18.28 -0.79 10.84
N ASN A 61 -18.42 0.39 10.25
CA ASN A 61 -19.62 1.21 10.38
C ASN A 61 -20.84 0.57 9.69
N LEU A 62 -20.65 -0.05 8.53
CA LEU A 62 -21.70 -0.83 7.85
C LEU A 62 -22.17 -1.97 8.74
N LYS A 63 -21.25 -2.73 9.33
CA LYS A 63 -21.57 -3.83 10.27
C LYS A 63 -22.36 -3.34 11.48
N LYS A 64 -21.96 -2.23 12.10
CA LYS A 64 -22.74 -1.59 13.18
C LYS A 64 -24.16 -1.23 12.73
N SER A 65 -24.29 -0.61 11.55
CA SER A 65 -25.58 -0.24 10.98
C SER A 65 -26.48 -1.45 10.72
N ILE A 66 -25.92 -2.55 10.22
CA ILE A 66 -26.63 -3.82 10.02
C ILE A 66 -27.20 -4.34 11.34
N ILE A 67 -26.38 -4.41 12.40
CA ILE A 67 -26.83 -4.89 13.72
C ILE A 67 -28.00 -4.05 14.24
N SER A 68 -27.86 -2.71 14.22
CA SER A 68 -28.93 -1.81 14.68
C SER A 68 -30.21 -1.92 13.83
N SER A 69 -30.10 -2.34 12.56
CA SER A 69 -31.25 -2.46 11.67
C SER A 69 -31.97 -3.80 11.79
N ILE A 70 -31.26 -4.89 12.10
CA ILE A 70 -31.83 -6.23 12.27
C ILE A 70 -32.79 -6.27 13.47
N GLU A 71 -32.53 -5.50 14.53
CA GLU A 71 -33.43 -5.41 15.69
C GLU A 71 -34.81 -4.80 15.33
N ILE A 72 -34.87 -4.02 14.25
CA ILE A 72 -36.06 -3.24 13.85
C ILE A 72 -36.79 -3.88 12.67
N ILE A 73 -36.07 -4.54 11.76
CA ILE A 73 -36.60 -5.03 10.49
C ILE A 73 -36.96 -6.51 10.59
N ASN A 74 -38.22 -6.85 10.29
CA ASN A 74 -38.71 -8.25 10.23
C ASN A 74 -38.97 -8.72 8.79
N GLU A 75 -38.38 -8.06 7.78
CA GLU A 75 -38.49 -8.42 6.38
C GLU A 75 -37.32 -9.31 5.95
N ARG A 76 -37.62 -10.56 5.60
CA ARG A 76 -36.62 -11.59 5.24
C ARG A 76 -35.68 -11.16 4.12
N ASP A 77 -36.21 -10.50 3.08
CA ASP A 77 -35.40 -10.11 1.92
C ASP A 77 -34.37 -9.03 2.28
N LYS A 78 -34.75 -8.06 3.12
CA LYS A 78 -33.85 -7.03 3.63
C LYS A 78 -32.76 -7.62 4.53
N ILE A 79 -33.13 -8.55 5.40
CA ILE A 79 -32.17 -9.29 6.24
C ILE A 79 -31.19 -10.08 5.37
N MET A 80 -31.66 -10.71 4.29
CA MET A 80 -30.79 -11.50 3.40
C MET A 80 -29.78 -10.61 2.66
N VAL A 81 -30.17 -9.42 2.24
CA VAL A 81 -29.25 -8.42 1.67
C VAL A 81 -28.23 -7.98 2.71
N MET A 82 -28.65 -7.68 3.95
CA MET A 82 -27.74 -7.29 5.03
C MET A 82 -26.74 -8.39 5.38
N LEU A 83 -27.17 -9.65 5.43
CA LEU A 83 -26.30 -10.81 5.64
C LEU A 83 -25.31 -10.97 4.49
N SER A 84 -25.76 -10.79 3.24
CA SER A 84 -24.88 -10.81 2.08
C SER A 84 -23.79 -9.74 2.18
N SER A 85 -24.16 -8.51 2.51
CA SER A 85 -23.20 -7.42 2.73
C SER A 85 -22.24 -7.71 3.88
N TRP A 86 -22.74 -8.29 4.98
CA TRP A 86 -21.92 -8.67 6.13
C TRP A 86 -20.84 -9.71 5.78
N LEU A 87 -21.20 -10.71 4.97
CA LEU A 87 -20.31 -11.80 4.59
C LEU A 87 -19.29 -11.38 3.53
N ASN A 88 -19.72 -10.62 2.53
CA ASN A 88 -18.89 -10.29 1.37
C ASN A 88 -18.00 -9.06 1.58
N GLN A 89 -18.24 -8.27 2.63
CA GLN A 89 -17.41 -7.12 3.02
C GLN A 89 -17.14 -6.14 1.86
N PRO A 90 -18.19 -5.58 1.24
CA PRO A 90 -18.11 -4.89 -0.05
C PRO A 90 -17.24 -3.63 -0.03
N LEU A 91 -16.92 -3.09 1.14
CA LEU A 91 -16.10 -1.87 1.28
C LEU A 91 -14.61 -2.18 1.41
N ILE A 92 -14.23 -3.46 1.48
CA ILE A 92 -12.84 -3.90 1.51
C ILE A 92 -12.40 -4.28 0.10
N ASN A 93 -11.42 -3.55 -0.42
CA ASN A 93 -10.75 -3.93 -1.65
C ASN A 93 -9.47 -4.73 -1.32
N ILE A 94 -9.52 -6.03 -1.57
CA ILE A 94 -8.42 -6.97 -1.30
C ILE A 94 -7.23 -6.70 -2.22
N GLU A 95 -7.44 -6.24 -3.46
CA GLU A 95 -6.35 -5.98 -4.40
C GLU A 95 -5.48 -4.82 -3.92
N ILE A 96 -6.10 -3.75 -3.42
CA ILE A 96 -5.38 -2.60 -2.85
C ILE A 96 -4.58 -3.00 -1.61
N ILE A 97 -5.12 -3.90 -0.78
CA ILE A 97 -4.42 -4.41 0.40
C ILE A 97 -3.21 -5.23 -0.02
N LYS A 98 -3.37 -6.15 -0.96
CA LYS A 98 -2.25 -6.97 -1.49
C LYS A 98 -1.14 -6.12 -2.08
N GLU A 99 -1.48 -5.14 -2.92
CA GLU A 99 -0.50 -4.21 -3.49
C GLU A 99 0.27 -3.46 -2.38
N PHE A 100 -0.41 -3.06 -1.31
CA PHE A 100 0.23 -2.42 -0.18
C PHE A 100 1.10 -3.37 0.65
N GLU A 101 0.68 -4.63 0.81
CA GLU A 101 1.45 -5.69 1.47
C GLU A 101 2.75 -5.98 0.70
N GLU A 102 2.69 -6.11 -0.63
CA GLU A 102 3.89 -6.29 -1.48
C GLU A 102 4.88 -5.13 -1.32
N VAL A 103 4.39 -3.89 -1.26
CA VAL A 103 5.23 -2.71 -0.98
C VAL A 103 5.83 -2.78 0.42
N CYS A 104 5.05 -3.21 1.42
CA CYS A 104 5.54 -3.36 2.79
C CYS A 104 6.59 -4.47 2.91
N GLU A 105 6.41 -5.60 2.24
CA GLU A 105 7.38 -6.69 2.23
C GLU A 105 8.74 -6.21 1.72
N ILE A 106 8.76 -5.46 0.61
CA ILE A 106 9.99 -4.90 0.05
C ILE A 106 10.69 -3.91 1.02
N GLU A 107 9.91 -3.09 1.73
CA GLU A 107 10.43 -2.00 2.56
C GLU A 107 10.72 -2.41 4.02
N ILE A 108 10.06 -3.45 4.54
CA ILE A 108 10.10 -3.86 5.95
C ILE A 108 10.98 -5.12 6.18
N ASP A 109 11.29 -5.93 5.16
CA ASP A 109 12.19 -7.10 5.28
C ASP A 109 13.69 -6.75 5.47
N TYR A 110 13.98 -5.79 6.34
CA TYR A 110 15.34 -5.40 6.77
C TYR A 110 15.62 -5.70 8.25
N GLU A 111 15.06 -6.78 8.81
CA GLU A 111 15.54 -7.36 10.08
C GLU A 111 15.66 -8.89 10.00
N GLU A 112 16.80 -9.38 9.47
CA GLU A 112 17.65 -10.42 10.08
C GLU A 112 18.76 -10.86 9.10
N SER A 113 19.82 -10.05 8.97
CA SER A 113 21.17 -10.58 8.69
C SER A 113 22.24 -9.50 8.91
N LEU A 114 22.62 -9.30 10.19
CA LEU A 114 24.00 -9.27 10.70
C LEU A 114 24.04 -8.89 12.19
#